data_AF-A0A2M9Y810-F1
#
_entry.id   AF-A0A2M9Y810-F1
#
_cell.length_a   1.000
_cell.length_b   1.000
_cell.length_c   1.000
_cell.angle_alpha   90.00
_cell.angle_beta   90.00
_cell.angle_gamma   90.00
#
_symmetry.space_group_name_H-M   'P 1'
#
loop_
_entity.id
_entity.type
_entity.pdbx_description
1 polymer ?
#
loop_
_entity_poly.entity_id
_entity_poly.type
_entity_poly.pdbx_seq_one_letter_code
_entity_poly.pdbx_strand_id
1 'polypeptide(L)'
;FGGVSLETAKMKIKKDKQELRLHLERYASKFGSYPSEEQGLDALVERPTNGEIPETWIPMVSSKDSIKDPWKNPYKLRFDGAGEIQIITFGQDKAEGGEGLNSDFDITKEEQYPAQFSSASGAKK
;
A
#
# COMPACT_ATOMS: atom_id res chain seq x y z
N PHE A 1 -8.82 -4.99 -23.84
CA PHE A 1 -8.10 -5.05 -22.57
C PHE A 1 -8.85 -4.21 -21.56
N GLY A 2 -9.68 -4.83 -20.74
CA GLY A 2 -10.48 -4.12 -19.74
C GLY A 2 -9.57 -3.64 -18.62
N GLY A 3 -9.38 -2.32 -18.54
CA GLY A 3 -8.72 -1.71 -17.38
C GLY A 3 -9.49 -2.05 -16.10
N VAL A 4 -8.77 -2.16 -14.98
CA VAL A 4 -9.40 -2.35 -13.66
C VAL A 4 -10.39 -1.19 -13.44
N SER A 5 -11.65 -1.52 -13.14
CA SER A 5 -12.66 -0.49 -12.88
C SER A 5 -12.30 0.30 -11.62
N LEU A 6 -12.67 1.58 -11.56
CA LEU A 6 -12.36 2.44 -10.41
C LEU A 6 -12.97 1.91 -9.12
N GLU A 7 -14.15 1.27 -9.20
CA GLU A 7 -14.78 0.63 -8.05
C GLU A 7 -13.99 -0.58 -7.58
N THR A 8 -13.51 -1.42 -8.49
CA THR A 8 -12.63 -2.56 -8.14
C THR A 8 -11.31 -2.07 -7.57
N ALA A 9 -10.72 -1.01 -8.13
CA ALA A 9 -9.50 -0.42 -7.62
C ALA A 9 -9.69 0.11 -6.18
N LYS A 10 -10.75 0.89 -5.95
CA LYS A 10 -11.12 1.41 -4.62
C LYS A 10 -11.35 0.28 -3.61
N MET A 11 -12.11 -0.76 -3.98
CA MET A 11 -12.36 -1.91 -3.11
C MET A 11 -11.06 -2.64 -2.76
N LYS A 12 -10.20 -2.87 -3.75
CA LYS A 12 -8.91 -3.53 -3.52
C LYS A 12 -8.01 -2.68 -2.63
N ILE A 13 -7.89 -1.37 -2.88
CA ILE A 13 -7.11 -0.45 -2.03
C ILE A 13 -7.61 -0.48 -0.58
N LYS A 14 -8.93 -0.44 -0.36
CA LYS A 14 -9.51 -0.54 1.00
C LYS A 14 -9.16 -1.86 1.68
N LYS A 15 -9.17 -2.97 0.93
CA LYS A 15 -8.78 -4.29 1.44
C LYS A 15 -7.27 -4.33 1.74
N ASP A 16 -6.44 -3.87 0.80
CA ASP A 16 -4.99 -3.82 0.94
C ASP A 16 -4.60 -2.98 2.16
N LYS A 17 -5.26 -1.84 2.42
CA LYS A 17 -5.07 -1.03 3.63
C LYS A 17 -5.16 -1.88 4.90
N GLN A 18 -6.21 -2.69 5.03
CA GLN A 18 -6.44 -3.51 6.23
C GLN A 18 -5.43 -4.66 6.33
N GLU A 19 -5.22 -5.38 5.24
CA GLU A 19 -4.31 -6.52 5.20
C GLU A 19 -2.86 -6.09 5.46
N LEU A 20 -2.37 -5.06 4.77
CA LEU A 20 -1.00 -4.58 4.91
C LEU A 20 -0.73 -4.05 6.32
N ARG A 21 -1.66 -3.31 6.93
CA ARG A 21 -1.55 -2.89 8.33
C ARG A 21 -1.43 -4.10 9.25
N LEU A 22 -2.30 -5.09 9.12
CA LEU A 22 -2.25 -6.31 9.91
C LEU A 22 -0.92 -7.06 9.75
N HIS A 23 -0.40 -7.16 8.52
CA HIS A 23 0.89 -7.80 8.26
C HIS A 23 2.07 -7.02 8.87
N LEU A 24 2.06 -5.69 8.80
CA LEU A 24 3.06 -4.84 9.42
C LEU A 24 3.01 -4.95 10.95
N GLU A 25 1.83 -4.92 11.55
CA GLU A 25 1.65 -5.10 13.00
C GLU A 25 2.14 -6.46 13.47
N ARG A 26 1.85 -7.53 12.71
CA ARG A 26 2.39 -8.87 12.96
C ARG A 26 3.91 -8.91 12.84
N TYR A 27 4.48 -8.25 11.84
CA TYR A 27 5.92 -8.13 11.66
C TYR A 27 6.56 -7.47 12.89
N ALA A 28 6.04 -6.32 13.32
CA ALA A 28 6.52 -5.63 14.51
C ALA A 28 6.33 -6.46 15.79
N SER A 29 5.23 -7.18 15.94
CA SER A 29 5.02 -8.06 17.09
C SER A 29 5.96 -9.26 17.11
N LYS A 30 6.34 -9.80 15.94
CA LYS A 30 7.24 -10.95 15.82
C LYS A 30 8.71 -10.58 15.98
N PHE A 31 9.11 -9.45 15.41
CA PHE A 31 10.51 -9.04 15.27
C PHE A 31 10.89 -7.84 16.13
N GLY A 32 9.91 -7.24 16.82
CA GLY A 32 10.10 -6.11 17.73
C GLY A 32 10.06 -4.74 17.05
N SER A 33 10.10 -4.66 15.73
CA SER A 33 10.08 -3.39 14.98
C SER A 33 9.48 -3.57 13.58
N TYR A 34 8.91 -2.49 13.03
CA TYR A 34 8.42 -2.46 11.65
C TYR A 34 9.58 -2.52 10.65
N PRO A 35 9.33 -2.98 9.40
CA PRO A 35 10.33 -2.85 8.36
C PRO A 35 10.62 -1.37 8.07
N SER A 36 11.87 -1.07 7.74
CA SER A 36 12.30 0.28 7.38
C SER A 36 11.71 0.72 6.03
N GLU A 37 11.71 2.04 5.77
CA GLU A 37 11.26 2.58 4.48
C GLU A 37 12.09 2.07 3.29
N GLU A 38 13.37 1.78 3.51
CA GLU A 38 14.29 1.22 2.51
C GLU A 38 13.97 -0.25 2.19
N GLN A 39 13.61 -1.03 3.22
CA GLN A 39 13.14 -2.40 3.06
C GLN A 39 11.75 -2.45 2.43
N GLY A 40 10.88 -1.50 2.79
CA GLY A 40 9.53 -1.37 2.30
C GLY A 40 8.61 -2.53 2.67
N LEU A 41 7.52 -2.67 1.90
CA LEU A 41 6.57 -3.77 2.06
C LEU A 41 7.09 -5.09 1.50
N ASP A 42 8.18 -5.07 0.73
CA ASP A 42 8.79 -6.29 0.18
C ASP A 42 9.34 -7.18 1.30
N ALA A 43 9.76 -6.59 2.44
CA ALA A 43 10.15 -7.30 3.66
C ALA A 43 9.04 -8.16 4.29
N LEU A 44 7.78 -7.95 3.91
CA LEU A 44 6.66 -8.80 4.31
C LEU A 44 6.58 -10.09 3.48
N VAL A 45 7.12 -10.10 2.27
CA VAL A 45 7.04 -11.22 1.33
C VAL A 45 8.36 -11.97 1.21
N GLU A 46 9.47 -11.24 1.13
CA GLU A 46 10.81 -11.80 1.06
C GLU A 46 11.71 -11.27 2.17
N ARG A 47 12.77 -12.02 2.45
CA ARG A 47 13.70 -11.67 3.50
C ARG A 47 14.44 -10.39 3.11
N PRO A 48 14.36 -9.31 3.89
CA PRO A 48 15.11 -8.10 3.58
C PRO A 48 16.61 -8.40 3.55
N THR A 49 17.34 -7.72 2.66
CA THR A 49 18.80 -7.86 2.48
C THR A 49 19.58 -6.66 3.01
N ASN A 50 18.88 -5.59 3.38
CA ASN A 50 19.44 -4.35 3.87
C ASN A 50 18.81 -3.97 5.22
N GLY A 51 19.53 -3.22 6.05
CA GLY A 51 19.07 -2.77 7.36
C GLY A 51 19.12 -3.86 8.44
N GLU A 52 18.31 -3.69 9.48
CA GLU A 52 18.17 -4.67 10.56
C GLU A 52 17.27 -5.83 10.08
N ILE A 53 17.84 -7.04 10.01
CA ILE A 53 17.15 -8.24 9.55
C ILE A 53 16.98 -9.16 10.76
N PRO A 54 15.74 -9.46 11.20
CA PRO A 54 15.53 -10.35 12.31
C PRO A 54 16.01 -11.77 11.96
N GLU A 55 16.70 -12.42 12.89
CA GLU A 55 17.21 -13.79 12.69
C GLU A 55 16.09 -14.80 12.46
N THR A 56 14.93 -14.57 13.10
CA THR A 56 13.73 -15.41 13.02
C THR A 56 12.79 -15.00 11.89
N TRP A 57 13.25 -14.19 10.92
CA TRP A 57 12.42 -13.69 9.83
C TRP A 57 11.67 -14.83 9.12
N ILE A 58 10.38 -14.62 8.91
CA ILE A 58 9.49 -15.51 8.14
C ILE A 58 8.60 -14.64 7.24
N PRO A 59 8.16 -15.16 6.08
CA PRO A 59 7.27 -14.42 5.20
C PRO A 59 5.93 -14.17 5.91
N MET A 60 5.54 -12.89 6.02
CA MET A 60 4.23 -12.47 6.53
C MET A 60 3.13 -12.63 5.48
N VAL A 61 3.51 -12.57 4.21
CA VAL A 61 2.63 -12.58 3.05
C VAL A 61 3.18 -13.58 2.04
N SER A 62 2.33 -14.48 1.54
CA SER A 62 2.76 -15.52 0.60
C SER A 62 2.90 -15.03 -0.86
N SER A 63 2.30 -13.89 -1.20
CA SER A 63 2.17 -13.41 -2.57
C SER A 63 2.57 -11.94 -2.70
N LYS A 64 3.52 -11.64 -3.60
CA LYS A 64 3.87 -10.26 -3.97
C LYS A 64 2.69 -9.48 -4.58
N ASP A 65 1.67 -10.17 -5.09
CA ASP A 65 0.48 -9.50 -5.63
C ASP A 65 -0.34 -8.79 -4.54
N SER A 66 -0.28 -9.28 -3.30
CA SER A 66 -1.00 -8.68 -2.17
C SER A 66 -0.38 -7.36 -1.71
N ILE A 67 0.90 -7.14 -1.98
CA ILE A 67 1.62 -5.88 -1.69
C ILE A 67 1.70 -4.94 -2.89
N LYS A 68 0.95 -5.25 -3.96
CA LYS A 68 0.82 -4.40 -5.13
C LYS A 68 -0.58 -3.79 -5.18
N ASP A 69 -0.66 -2.57 -5.68
CA ASP A 69 -1.91 -1.88 -5.86
C ASP A 69 -2.73 -2.45 -7.05
N PRO A 70 -3.96 -1.99 -7.29
CA PRO A 70 -4.81 -2.45 -8.40
C PRO A 70 -4.16 -2.36 -9.78
N TRP A 71 -3.28 -1.39 -9.99
CA TRP A 71 -2.54 -1.12 -11.22
C TRP A 71 -1.19 -1.86 -11.30
N LYS A 72 -0.97 -2.81 -10.37
CA LYS A 72 0.20 -3.69 -10.28
C LYS A 72 1.51 -2.95 -9.97
N ASN A 73 1.43 -1.78 -9.35
CA ASN A 73 2.58 -1.04 -8.84
C ASN A 73 2.86 -1.45 -7.40
N PRO A 74 4.13 -1.42 -6.97
CA PRO A 74 4.48 -1.68 -5.59
C PRO A 74 3.99 -0.51 -4.72
N TYR A 75 3.36 -0.84 -3.59
CA TYR A 75 3.10 0.16 -2.56
C TYR A 75 4.42 0.58 -1.88
N LYS A 76 4.52 1.86 -1.51
CA LYS A 76 5.67 2.43 -0.80
C LYS A 76 5.33 2.58 0.68
N LEU A 77 6.14 1.98 1.54
CA LEU A 77 6.03 2.17 2.98
C LEU A 77 6.69 3.49 3.37
N ARG A 78 5.98 4.28 4.17
CA ARG A 78 6.46 5.53 4.76
C ARG A 78 6.06 5.57 6.22
N PHE A 79 6.78 6.36 7.01
CA PHE A 79 6.37 6.70 8.37
C PHE A 79 6.09 8.20 8.46
N ASP A 80 5.01 8.58 9.12
CA ASP A 80 4.72 10.00 9.41
C ASP A 80 5.68 10.55 10.47
N GLY A 81 5.68 11.87 10.69
CA GLY A 81 6.46 12.51 11.75
C GLY A 81 6.06 12.02 13.16
N ALA A 82 4.86 11.47 13.32
CA ALA A 82 4.41 10.81 14.54
C ALA A 82 4.83 9.33 14.67
N GLY A 83 5.48 8.76 13.64
CA GLY A 83 5.83 7.33 13.59
C GLY A 83 4.67 6.42 13.14
N GLU A 84 3.59 6.99 12.61
CA GLU A 84 2.47 6.23 12.06
C GLU A 84 2.79 5.66 10.67
N ILE A 85 2.29 4.46 10.39
CA ILE A 85 2.48 3.78 9.11
C ILE A 85 1.65 4.47 8.03
N GLN A 86 2.32 4.87 6.94
CA GLN A 86 1.71 5.37 5.72
C GLN A 86 2.02 4.43 4.56
N ILE A 87 1.02 4.17 3.73
CA ILE A 87 1.16 3.27 2.58
C ILE A 87 0.80 4.08 1.35
N ILE A 88 1.81 4.43 0.56
CA ILE A 88 1.65 5.30 -0.60
C ILE A 88 1.53 4.46 -1.87
N THR A 89 0.61 4.82 -2.75
CA THR A 89 0.53 4.29 -4.12
C THR A 89 0.97 5.35 -5.12
N PHE A 90 1.55 4.93 -6.25
CA PHE A 90 1.92 5.81 -7.39
C PHE A 90 0.76 6.01 -8.38
N GLY A 91 -0.46 5.62 -8.00
CA GLY A 91 -1.62 5.68 -8.87
C GLY A 91 -1.46 4.81 -10.12
N GLN A 92 -2.16 5.17 -11.19
CA GLN A 92 -2.19 4.41 -12.43
C GLN A 92 -0.95 4.61 -13.31
N ASP A 93 -0.25 5.75 -13.18
CA ASP A 93 0.86 6.15 -14.06
C ASP A 93 2.20 5.51 -13.71
N LYS A 94 2.32 4.92 -12.51
CA LYS A 94 3.57 4.32 -11.99
C LYS A 94 4.72 5.32 -11.79
N ALA A 95 4.43 6.61 -11.83
CA ALA A 95 5.40 7.69 -11.67
C ALA A 95 5.11 8.47 -10.37
N GLU A 96 6.12 9.18 -9.88
CA GLU A 96 5.96 10.15 -8.80
C GLU A 96 5.26 11.42 -9.34
N GLY A 97 4.31 11.94 -8.57
CA GLY A 97 3.43 13.04 -8.94
C GLY A 97 2.19 12.58 -9.70
N GLY A 98 1.70 13.44 -10.59
CA GLY A 98 0.47 13.19 -11.35
C GLY A 98 -0.77 13.84 -10.74
N GLU A 99 -1.91 13.69 -11.43
CA GLU A 99 -3.18 14.28 -11.02
C GLU A 99 -4.29 13.23 -11.01
N GLY A 100 -5.18 13.32 -10.02
CA GLY A 100 -6.32 12.41 -9.90
C GLY A 100 -5.86 10.96 -9.71
N LEU A 101 -6.24 10.07 -10.63
CA LEU A 101 -5.88 8.64 -10.57
C LEU A 101 -4.40 8.36 -10.79
N ASN A 102 -3.68 9.30 -11.38
CA ASN A 102 -2.23 9.21 -11.59
C ASN A 102 -1.45 9.79 -10.42
N SER A 103 -2.11 10.52 -9.51
CA SER A 103 -1.46 11.11 -8.34
C SER A 103 -1.01 10.03 -7.38
N ASP A 104 0.09 10.30 -6.69
CA ASP A 104 0.39 9.59 -5.45
C ASP A 104 -0.56 10.01 -4.33
N PHE A 105 -0.95 9.02 -3.52
CA PHE A 105 -1.77 9.24 -2.34
C PHE A 105 -1.55 8.15 -1.30
N ASP A 106 -1.76 8.49 -0.03
CA ASP A 106 -1.74 7.55 1.07
C ASP A 106 -3.05 6.76 1.14
N ILE A 107 -2.96 5.45 0.95
CA ILE A 107 -4.13 4.57 1.05
C ILE A 107 -4.62 4.43 2.49
N THR A 108 -3.82 4.80 3.50
CA THR A 108 -4.25 4.76 4.90
C THR A 108 -5.14 5.95 5.26
N LYS A 109 -5.00 7.07 4.53
CA LYS A 109 -5.77 8.32 4.69
C LYS A 109 -6.81 8.43 3.58
N GLU A 110 -8.06 8.03 3.87
CA GLU A 110 -9.17 8.07 2.90
C GLU A 110 -9.45 9.49 2.37
N GLU A 111 -9.05 10.52 3.12
CA GLU A 111 -9.16 11.93 2.73
C GLU A 111 -8.25 12.31 1.56
N GLN A 112 -7.15 11.57 1.34
CA GLN A 112 -6.24 11.80 0.21
C GLN A 112 -6.67 11.04 -1.06
N TYR A 113 -7.77 10.29 -1.01
CA TYR A 113 -8.19 9.50 -2.15
C TYR A 113 -8.61 10.41 -3.32
N PRO A 114 -8.29 10.04 -4.56
CA PRO A 114 -8.69 10.82 -5.72
C PRO A 114 -10.21 10.98 -5.80
N ALA A 115 -10.67 12.17 -6.21
CA ALA A 115 -12.10 12.49 -6.32
C ALA A 115 -12.87 11.48 -7.20
N GLN A 116 -12.19 10.87 -8.17
CA GLN A 116 -12.70 9.81 -9.03
C GLN A 116 -13.15 8.56 -8.24
N PHE A 117 -12.57 8.28 -7.07
CA PHE A 117 -13.04 7.22 -6.18
C PHE A 117 -14.28 7.60 -5.37
N SER A 118 -14.56 8.90 -5.21
CA SER A 118 -15.76 9.40 -4.52
C SER A 118 -16.99 9.42 -5.45
N SER A 119 -16.78 9.65 -6.75
CA SER A 119 -17.85 9.92 -7.72
C SER A 119 -18.72 8.71 -8.17
N ALA A 120 -18.66 7.57 -7.50
CA ALA A 120 -19.52 6.41 -7.80
C ALA A 120 -20.98 6.56 -7.29
N SER A 121 -21.34 7.70 -6.70
CA SER A 121 -22.73 7.99 -6.33
C SER A 121 -23.17 9.34 -6.87
N GLY A 122 -24.14 9.33 -7.79
CA GLY A 122 -24.98 10.51 -8.00
C GLY A 122 -24.86 11.28 -9.33
N ALA A 123 -24.55 10.63 -10.45
CA ALA A 123 -25.01 11.16 -11.73
C ALA A 123 -26.49 10.78 -11.93
N LYS A 124 -27.41 11.55 -11.36
CA LYS A 124 -28.79 11.65 -11.87
C LYS A 124 -29.18 13.12 -12.02
N LYS A 125 -29.10 13.50 -13.30
CA LYS A 125 -29.91 14.43 -14.08
C LYS A 125 -31.17 14.96 -13.41
#